data_AF-A0A957CGE6-F1
#
_entry.id   AF-A0A957CGE6-F1
#
_cell.length_a   1.000
_cell.length_b   1.000
_cell.length_c   1.000
_cell.angle_alpha   90.00
_cell.angle_beta   90.00
_cell.angle_gamma   90.00
#
_symmetry.space_group_name_H-M   'P 1'
#
loop_
_entity.id
_entity.type
_entity.pdbx_description
1 polymer ?
#
loop_
_entity_poly.entity_id
_entity_poly.type
_entity_poly.pdbx_seq_one_letter_code
_entity_poly.pdbx_strand_id
1 'polypeptide(L)' 'GEKIIAICNFTPVVRNDYRIGVPEAGVYKEIFNSDADIYGGSHVINAEPMTSEPVNWNNRSQSILLTLPP' A
#
# COMPACT_ATOMS: atom_id res chain seq x y z
N GLY A 1 -19.88 -3.50 -3.49
CA GLY A 1 -19.27 -3.76 -2.18
C GLY A 1 -17.94 -3.03 -2.13
N GLU A 2 -17.58 -2.46 -0.99
CA GLU A 2 -16.29 -1.79 -0.82
C GLU A 2 -15.18 -2.84 -0.72
N LYS A 3 -14.08 -2.64 -1.45
CA LYS A 3 -12.94 -3.56 -1.46
C LYS A 3 -11.84 -2.98 -0.58
N ILE A 4 -11.33 -3.80 0.35
CA ILE A 4 -10.19 -3.46 1.20
C ILE A 4 -9.01 -4.33 0.78
N ILE A 5 -7.84 -3.71 0.69
CA ILE A 5 -6.57 -4.40 0.47
C ILE A 5 -5.79 -4.30 1.78
N ALA A 6 -5.41 -5.45 2.34
CA ALA A 6 -4.55 -5.52 3.51
C ALA A 6 -3.16 -5.98 3.07
N ILE A 7 -2.12 -5.29 3.57
CA ILE A 7 -0.72 -5.59 3.28
C ILE A 7 0.01 -5.66 4.62
N CYS A 8 0.80 -6.70 4.82
CA CYS A 8 1.55 -6.91 6.06
C CYS A 8 3.04 -7.00 5.76
N ASN A 9 3.85 -6.15 6.40
CA ASN A 9 5.29 -6.33 6.49
C ASN A 9 5.61 -7.09 7.77
N PHE A 10 6.32 -8.21 7.67
CA PHE A 10 6.79 -8.97 8.84
C PHE A 10 8.32 -8.96 8.94
N THR A 11 8.95 -7.92 8.41
CA THR A 11 10.40 -7.69 8.48
C THR A 11 10.63 -6.25 8.91
N PRO A 12 11.61 -5.96 9.79
CA PRO A 12 11.84 -4.61 10.33
C PRO A 12 12.44 -3.62 9.32
N VAL A 13 12.31 -3.91 8.02
CA VAL A 13 12.91 -3.16 6.92
C VAL A 13 11.80 -2.47 6.15
N VAL A 14 11.87 -1.14 6.07
CA VAL A 14 11.02 -0.30 5.23
C VAL A 14 11.27 -0.64 3.76
N ARG A 15 10.21 -0.84 2.97
CA ARG A 15 10.31 -1.03 1.53
C ARG A 15 9.69 0.15 0.79
N ASN A 16 10.53 1.02 0.26
CA ASN A 16 10.11 2.09 -0.64
C ASN A 16 9.75 1.51 -2.02
N ASP A 17 8.87 2.18 -2.75
CA ASP A 17 8.44 1.82 -4.11
C ASP A 17 7.99 0.34 -4.24
N TYR A 18 7.36 -0.18 -3.19
CA TYR A 18 6.89 -1.56 -3.15
C TYR A 18 5.63 -1.70 -4.01
N ARG A 19 5.72 -2.52 -5.06
CA ARG A 19 4.62 -2.74 -6.00
C ARG A 19 3.71 -3.87 -5.53
N ILE A 20 2.39 -3.62 -5.57
CA ILE A 20 1.38 -4.65 -5.37
C ILE A 20 0.33 -4.66 -6.48
N GLY A 21 -0.17 -5.85 -6.82
CA GLY A 21 -1.26 -6.00 -7.77
C GLY A 21 -2.60 -5.67 -7.12
N VAL A 22 -3.43 -4.87 -7.79
CA VAL A 22 -4.74 -4.43 -7.29
C VAL A 22 -5.85 -4.90 -8.25
N PRO A 23 -7.07 -5.16 -7.76
CA PRO A 23 -8.13 -5.78 -8.56
C PRO A 23 -8.76 -4.84 -9.59
N GLU A 24 -8.74 -3.53 -9.36
CA GLU A 24 -9.40 -2.53 -10.21
C GLU A 24 -8.50 -1.30 -10.44
N ALA A 25 -8.68 -0.63 -11.57
CA ALA A 25 -8.02 0.64 -11.81
C ALA A 25 -8.69 1.74 -10.98
N GLY A 26 -7.91 2.66 -10.43
CA GLY A 26 -8.43 3.78 -9.66
C GLY A 26 -7.42 4.37 -8.69
N VAL A 27 -7.97 5.11 -7.74
CA VAL A 27 -7.22 5.77 -6.67
C VAL A 27 -7.44 4.99 -5.38
N TYR A 28 -6.34 4.56 -4.76
CA TYR A 28 -6.33 3.83 -3.51
C TYR A 28 -5.94 4.76 -2.36
N LYS A 29 -6.73 4.68 -1.30
CA LYS A 29 -6.58 5.47 -0.08
C LYS A 29 -6.03 4.59 1.03
N GLU A 30 -5.04 5.07 1.76
CA GLU A 30 -4.61 4.45 3.03
C GLU A 30 -5.65 4.79 4.10
N ILE A 31 -6.45 3.80 4.50
CA ILE A 31 -7.50 3.97 5.51
C ILE A 31 -7.04 3.52 6.91
N PHE A 32 -5.96 2.75 6.99
CA PHE A 32 -5.39 2.23 8.23
C PHE A 32 -3.91 1.91 8.05
N ASN A 33 -3.09 2.30 9.03
CA ASN A 33 -1.66 2.01 9.09
C ASN A 33 -1.24 1.79 10.54
N SER A 34 -0.75 0.59 10.86
CA SER A 34 -0.34 0.24 12.21
C SER A 34 0.95 0.93 12.66
N ASP A 35 1.74 1.45 11.72
CA ASP A 35 2.97 2.20 12.00
C ASP A 35 2.72 3.69 12.26
N ALA A 36 1.47 4.15 12.27
CA ALA A 36 1.16 5.56 12.56
C ALA A 36 1.64 5.97 13.98
N ASP A 37 2.09 7.22 14.15
CA ASP A 37 2.55 7.80 15.43
C ASP A 37 1.57 7.57 16.58
N ILE A 38 0.26 7.63 16.31
CA ILE A 38 -0.81 7.42 17.30
C ILE A 38 -0.80 6.03 17.93
N TYR A 39 -0.15 5.06 17.27
CA TYR A 39 0.02 3.68 17.73
C TYR A 39 1.45 3.40 18.23
N GLY A 40 2.33 4.41 18.26
CA GLY A 40 3.72 4.28 18.67
C GLY A 40 4.65 3.70 17.59
N GLY A 41 4.23 3.74 16.32
CA GLY A 41 5.07 3.36 15.18
C GLY A 41 6.00 4.49 14.71
N SER A 42 6.70 4.28 13.59
CA SER A 42 7.66 5.21 13.01
C SER A 42 7.05 6.28 12.08
N HIS A 43 5.73 6.25 11.91
CA HIS A 43 4.94 7.17 11.09
C HIS A 43 5.38 7.24 9.64
N VAL A 44 5.75 6.09 9.09
CA VAL A 44 5.94 5.95 7.66
C VAL A 44 4.56 5.95 7.00
N ILE A 45 4.21 7.10 6.41
CA ILE A 45 2.95 7.31 5.71
C ILE A 45 3.13 7.23 4.19
N ASN A 46 2.11 6.71 3.51
CA ASN A 46 2.03 6.82 2.06
C ASN A 46 1.49 8.20 1.66
N ALA A 47 2.11 8.84 0.66
CA ALA A 47 1.60 10.10 0.12
C ALA A 47 0.27 9.85 -0.60
N GLU A 48 -0.82 10.39 -0.05
CA GLU A 48 -2.14 10.26 -0.67
C GLU A 48 -2.32 11.20 -1.88
N PRO A 49 -3.07 10.77 -2.92
CA PRO A 49 -3.61 9.42 -3.16
C PRO A 49 -2.72 8.54 -4.07
N MET A 50 -2.67 7.22 -3.82
CA MET A 50 -1.95 6.28 -4.67
C MET A 50 -2.77 5.93 -5.91
N THR A 51 -2.30 6.31 -7.10
CA THR A 51 -2.98 6.03 -8.37
C THR A 51 -2.49 4.70 -8.95
N SER A 52 -3.41 3.84 -9.38
CA SER A 52 -3.07 2.58 -10.04
C SER A 52 -2.51 2.79 -11.44
N GLU A 53 -1.55 1.95 -11.81
CA GLU A 53 -0.97 1.88 -13.14
C GLU A 53 -1.38 0.57 -13.84
N PRO A 54 -1.51 0.56 -15.18
CA PRO A 54 -1.79 -0.64 -15.97
C PRO A 54 -0.56 -1.52 -16.15
N VAL A 55 0.09 -1.86 -15.04
CA VAL A 55 1.28 -2.71 -14.99
C VAL A 55 0.88 -4.04 -14.32
N ASN A 56 1.07 -5.13 -15.05
CA ASN A 56 0.77 -6.47 -14.57
C ASN A 56 1.65 -6.83 -13.36
N TRP A 57 1.03 -7.22 -12.24
CA TRP A 57 1.73 -7.62 -11.02
C TRP A 57 0.89 -8.57 -10.18
N ASN A 58 1.48 -9.59 -9.55
CA ASN A 58 0.78 -10.59 -8.72
C ASN A 58 -0.52 -11.15 -9.35
N ASN A 59 -0.48 -11.50 -10.65
CA ASN A 59 -1.64 -11.96 -11.43
C ASN A 59 -2.82 -10.96 -11.47
N ARG A 60 -2.55 -9.68 -11.33
CA ARG A 60 -3.50 -8.58 -11.52
C ARG A 60 -3.04 -7.68 -12.67
N SER A 61 -4.00 -7.11 -13.40
CA SER A 61 -3.74 -6.23 -14.55
C SER A 61 -3.42 -4.79 -14.17
N GLN A 62 -3.61 -4.43 -12.90
CA GLN A 62 -3.33 -3.12 -12.34
C GLN A 62 -2.43 -3.28 -11.12
N SER A 63 -1.61 -2.28 -10.83
CA SER A 63 -0.78 -2.24 -9.63
C SER A 63 -0.62 -0.82 -9.09
N ILE A 64 -0.26 -0.70 -7.82
CA ILE A 64 0.14 0.56 -7.17
C ILE A 64 1.55 0.44 -6.62
N LEU A 65 2.23 1.57 -6.48
CA LEU A 65 3.47 1.70 -5.72
C LEU A 65 3.15 2.33 -4.37
N LEU A 66 3.76 1.79 -3.32
CA LEU A 66 3.62 2.30 -1.96
C LEU A 66 4.89 2.07 -1.15
N THR A 67 5.11 2.89 -0.14
CA THR A 67 6.10 2.65 0.91
C THR A 67 5.48 1.74 1.97
N LEU A 68 6.08 0.57 2.14
CA LEU A 68 5.67 -0.40 3.15
C LEU A 68 6.42 -0.12 4.46
N PRO A 69 5.73 0.26 5.55
CA PRO A 69 6.33 0.46 6.87
C PRO A 69 6.93 -0.84 7.43
N PRO A 70 7.81 -0.78 8.45
CA PRO A 70 8.39 -1.96 9.08
C PRO A 70 7.37 -2.74 9.95
#